data_AF-A0A1L9P9T3-F1
#
_entry.id   AF-A0A1L9P9T3-F1
#
_cell.length_a   1.000
_cell.length_b   1.000
_cell.length_c   1.000
_cell.angle_alpha   90.00
_cell.angle_beta   90.00
_cell.angle_gamma   90.00
#
_symmetry.space_group_name_H-M   'P 1'
#
loop_
_entity.id
_entity.type
_entity.pdbx_description
1 polymer ?
#
loop_
_entity_poly.entity_id
_entity_poly.type
_entity_poly.pdbx_seq_one_letter_code
_entity_poly.pdbx_strand_id
1 'polypeptide(L)'
;MSTALLHHNENNFPDSREFIPERWLDPEKRKHLEKYMVSFNKGSRQCVGMNLARSEILLALPNVVRRLDLELYETTREDATLAHDLFLPFAREGRKGVRVLVQ
;
A
#
# COMPACT_ATOMS: atom_id res chain seq x y z
N MET A 1 8.80 -0.70 -15.64
CA MET A 1 9.22 -1.53 -14.49
C MET A 1 8.01 -1.62 -13.57
N SER A 2 7.60 -2.83 -13.19
CA SER A 2 6.49 -3.02 -12.26
C SER A 2 6.89 -2.48 -10.88
N THR A 3 6.08 -1.57 -10.33
CA THR A 3 6.26 -1.04 -8.97
C THR A 3 6.16 -2.17 -7.95
N ALA A 4 5.24 -3.12 -8.14
CA ALA A 4 5.07 -4.28 -7.28
C ALA A 4 6.34 -5.14 -7.20
N LEU A 5 7.00 -5.41 -8.34
CA LEU A 5 8.25 -6.18 -8.33
C LEU A 5 9.38 -5.47 -7.56
N LEU A 6 9.45 -4.14 -7.61
CA LEU A 6 10.47 -3.40 -6.86
C LEU A 6 10.18 -3.38 -5.36
N HIS A 7 8.91 -3.19 -4.98
CA HIS A 7 8.46 -3.19 -3.59
C HIS A 7 8.52 -4.57 -2.94
N HIS A 8 8.44 -5.64 -3.73
CA HIS A 8 8.59 -7.02 -3.29
C HIS A 8 9.98 -7.63 -3.57
N ASN A 9 10.98 -6.79 -3.86
CA ASN A 9 12.35 -7.27 -3.94
C ASN A 9 12.92 -7.48 -2.53
N GLU A 10 13.05 -8.74 -2.12
CA GLU A 10 13.51 -9.15 -0.79
C GLU A 10 14.93 -8.66 -0.44
N ASN A 11 15.76 -8.30 -1.41
CA ASN A 11 17.07 -7.69 -1.13
C ASN A 11 16.95 -6.26 -0.57
N ASN A 12 15.86 -5.55 -0.89
CA ASN A 12 15.58 -4.20 -0.41
C ASN A 12 14.54 -4.23 0.72
N PHE A 13 13.49 -5.02 0.56
CA PHE A 13 12.38 -5.13 1.49
C PHE A 13 12.28 -6.58 2.02
N PRO A 14 13.09 -6.99 2.99
CA PRO A 14 12.93 -8.28 3.64
C PRO A 14 11.52 -8.46 4.19
N ASP A 15 10.98 -9.67 4.10
CA ASP A 15 9.60 -10.01 4.47
C ASP A 15 8.62 -9.06 3.78
N SER A 16 8.76 -8.87 2.46
CA SER A 16 8.03 -7.83 1.72
C SER A 16 6.52 -8.04 1.69
N ARG A 17 6.06 -9.28 1.93
CA ARG A 17 4.64 -9.63 1.97
C ARG A 17 4.01 -9.47 3.35
N GLU A 18 4.81 -9.18 4.37
CA GLU A 18 4.34 -8.92 5.73
C GLU A 18 4.17 -7.42 5.98
N PHE A 19 3.09 -7.06 6.68
CA PHE A 19 2.85 -5.69 7.10
C PHE A 19 3.70 -5.37 8.33
N ILE A 20 4.88 -4.79 8.12
CA ILE A 20 5.84 -4.42 9.18
C ILE A 20 6.08 -2.91 9.15
N PRO A 21 5.23 -2.07 9.77
CA PRO A 21 5.42 -0.61 9.84
C PRO A 21 6.74 -0.20 10.50
N GLU A 22 7.23 -1.00 11.44
CA GLU A 22 8.41 -0.73 12.24
C GLU A 22 9.68 -0.60 11.38
N ARG A 23 9.68 -1.16 10.17
CA ARG A 23 10.80 -1.04 9.22
C ARG A 23 11.12 0.41 8.82
N TRP A 24 10.21 1.33 9.08
CA TRP A 24 10.35 2.76 8.79
C TRP A 24 10.83 3.61 9.97
N LEU A 25 10.94 3.03 11.18
CA LEU A 25 11.29 3.77 12.40
C LEU A 25 12.79 4.07 12.52
N ASP A 26 13.63 3.20 11.97
CA ASP A 26 15.09 3.39 11.92
C ASP A 26 15.46 4.39 10.80
N PRO A 27 16.10 5.54 11.10
CA PRO A 27 16.41 6.56 10.12
C PRO A 27 17.34 6.10 8.98
N GLU A 28 18.33 5.26 9.28
CA GLU A 28 19.32 4.79 8.30
C GLU A 28 18.69 3.76 7.37
N LYS A 29 17.94 2.80 7.91
CA LYS A 29 17.15 1.85 7.11
C LYS A 29 16.12 2.59 6.26
N ARG A 30 15.39 3.54 6.85
CA ARG A 30 14.42 4.36 6.12
C ARG A 30 15.05 5.07 4.93
N LYS A 31 16.19 5.74 5.12
CA LYS A 31 16.90 6.45 4.04
C LYS A 31 17.31 5.51 2.89
N HIS A 32 17.68 4.27 3.20
CA HIS A 32 17.93 3.25 2.19
C HIS A 32 16.64 2.85 1.45
N LEU A 33 15.58 2.49 2.18
CA LEU A 33 14.29 2.05 1.63
C LEU A 33 13.60 3.13 0.78
N GLU A 34 13.69 4.41 1.18
CA GLU A 34 13.14 5.55 0.44
C GLU A 34 13.69 5.66 -0.99
N LYS A 35 14.87 5.09 -1.28
CA LYS A 35 15.40 5.06 -2.65
C LYS A 35 14.59 4.16 -3.57
N TYR A 36 14.04 3.08 -3.02
CA TYR A 36 13.30 2.03 -3.74
C TYR A 36 11.77 2.19 -3.58
N MET A 37 11.31 3.07 -2.69
CA MET A 37 9.91 3.39 -2.50
C MET A 37 9.37 4.29 -3.62
N VAL A 38 8.85 3.66 -4.68
CA VAL A 38 8.33 4.33 -5.88
C VAL A 38 6.79 4.30 -6.05
N SER A 39 6.01 4.34 -4.96
CA SER A 39 4.53 4.30 -5.02
C SER A 39 3.90 5.41 -5.86
N PHE A 40 4.58 6.55 -5.96
CA PHE A 40 4.18 7.71 -6.80
C PHE A 40 5.11 7.90 -8.01
N ASN A 41 5.84 6.84 -8.40
CA ASN A 41 6.97 6.89 -9.34
C ASN A 41 8.08 7.85 -8.84
N LYS A 42 9.12 8.10 -9.65
CA LYS A 42 10.23 9.00 -9.30
C LYS A 42 10.79 9.72 -10.53
N GLY A 43 11.40 10.88 -10.32
CA GLY A 43 12.02 11.68 -11.39
C GLY A 43 11.06 12.67 -12.04
N SER A 44 11.37 13.11 -13.26
CA SER A 44 10.63 14.17 -13.95
C SER A 44 9.19 13.81 -14.32
N ARG A 45 8.84 12.52 -14.29
CA ARG A 45 7.49 12.00 -14.55
C ARG A 45 6.84 11.38 -13.29
N GLN A 46 7.28 11.80 -12.11
CA GLN A 46 6.61 11.43 -10.86
C GLN A 46 5.17 11.95 -10.83
N CYS A 47 4.31 11.29 -10.05
CA CYS A 47 2.92 11.68 -9.91
C CYS A 47 2.82 13.14 -9.43
N VAL A 48 2.19 13.99 -10.24
CA VAL A 48 1.96 15.41 -9.91
C VAL A 48 1.08 15.57 -8.66
N GLY A 49 0.20 14.60 -8.41
CA GLY A 49 -0.73 14.58 -7.28
C GLY A 49 -0.15 14.02 -5.98
N MET A 50 1.14 13.66 -5.90
CA MET A 50 1.72 12.98 -4.72
C MET A 50 1.45 13.74 -3.40
N ASN A 51 1.60 15.07 -3.41
CA ASN A 51 1.40 15.88 -2.20
C ASN A 51 -0.08 15.92 -1.80
N LEU A 52 -0.99 16.04 -2.76
CA LEU A 52 -2.43 16.00 -2.49
C LEU A 52 -2.84 14.64 -1.93
N ALA A 53 -2.45 13.55 -2.60
CA ALA A 53 -2.77 12.19 -2.16
C ALA A 53 -2.25 11.91 -0.74
N ARG A 54 -1.04 12.37 -0.39
CA ARG A 54 -0.51 12.24 0.98
C ARG A 54 -1.36 13.00 2.00
N SER A 55 -1.74 14.24 1.69
CA SER A 55 -2.61 15.03 2.54
C SER A 55 -3.97 14.36 2.73
N GLU A 56 -4.57 13.84 1.66
CA GLU A 56 -5.84 13.12 1.71
C GLU A 56 -5.74 11.85 2.57
N ILE A 57 -4.69 11.04 2.41
CA ILE A 57 -4.46 9.85 3.25
C ILE A 57 -4.33 10.24 4.73
N LEU A 58 -3.52 11.25 5.03
CA LEU A 58 -3.27 11.71 6.40
C LEU A 58 -4.51 12.35 7.06
N LEU A 59 -5.45 12.86 6.27
CA LEU A 59 -6.72 13.40 6.77
C LEU A 59 -7.81 12.32 6.86
N ALA A 60 -7.98 11.51 5.83
CA ALA A 60 -9.06 10.54 5.72
C ALA A 60 -8.85 9.32 6.62
N LEU A 61 -7.66 8.72 6.59
CA LEU A 61 -7.39 7.46 7.30
C LEU A 61 -7.61 7.57 8.82
N PRO A 62 -7.12 8.60 9.53
CA PRO A 62 -7.41 8.75 10.95
C PRO A 62 -8.89 8.94 11.24
N ASN A 63 -9.64 9.61 10.35
CA ASN A 63 -11.08 9.78 10.54
C ASN A 63 -11.84 8.46 10.37
N VAL A 64 -11.48 7.64 9.38
CA VAL A 64 -12.03 6.29 9.21
C VAL A 64 -11.78 5.45 10.46
N VAL A 65 -10.52 5.34 10.90
CA VAL A 65 -10.13 4.47 12.02
C VAL A 65 -10.68 4.95 13.37
N ARG A 66 -10.82 6.26 13.58
CA ARG A 66 -11.26 6.81 14.87
C ARG A 66 -12.77 6.92 15.02
N ARG A 67 -13.53 7.01 13.91
CA ARG A 67 -14.96 7.33 13.95
C ARG A 67 -15.85 6.18 13.52
N LEU A 68 -15.30 5.19 12.83
CA LEU A 68 -16.05 4.05 12.33
C LEU A 68 -15.58 2.80 13.07
N ASP A 69 -16.53 2.00 13.51
CA ASP A 69 -16.25 0.62 13.93
C ASP A 69 -16.46 -0.29 12.71
N LEU A 70 -15.43 -1.03 12.33
CA LEU A 70 -15.35 -1.74 11.06
C LEU A 70 -15.18 -3.25 11.30
N GLU A 71 -16.10 -4.04 10.77
CA GLU A 71 -16.02 -5.50 10.79
C GLU A 71 -15.89 -6.04 9.35
N LEU A 72 -14.98 -6.99 9.12
CA LEU A 72 -14.84 -7.61 7.80
C LEU A 72 -16.12 -8.36 7.40
N TYR A 73 -16.64 -8.08 6.21
CA TYR A 73 -17.81 -8.74 5.66
C TYR A 73 -17.44 -9.61 4.47
N GLU A 74 -17.58 -10.93 4.61
CA GLU A 74 -17.31 -11.89 3.52
C GLU A 74 -16.00 -11.57 2.77
N THR A 75 -14.96 -11.22 3.52
CA THR A 75 -13.66 -10.75 3.01
C THR A 75 -12.57 -11.64 3.57
N THR A 76 -11.69 -12.13 2.70
CA THR A 76 -10.50 -12.90 3.07
C THR A 76 -9.24 -12.25 2.52
N ARG A 77 -8.07 -12.75 2.93
CA ARG A 77 -6.78 -12.20 2.51
C ARG A 77 -6.62 -12.12 0.98
N GLU A 78 -7.19 -13.06 0.23
CA GLU A 78 -7.05 -13.04 -1.23
C GLU A 78 -7.87 -11.93 -1.90
N ASP A 79 -8.85 -11.30 -1.22
CA ASP A 79 -9.54 -10.11 -1.74
C ASP A 79 -8.63 -8.88 -1.81
N ALA A 80 -7.50 -8.90 -1.08
CA ALA A 80 -6.51 -7.83 -1.04
C ALA A 80 -5.13 -8.27 -1.55
N THR A 81 -4.95 -9.55 -1.88
CA THR A 81 -3.66 -10.06 -2.35
C THR A 81 -3.49 -9.78 -3.84
N LEU A 82 -2.35 -9.20 -4.21
CA LEU A 82 -1.99 -8.95 -5.60
C LEU A 82 -1.91 -10.26 -6.39
N ALA A 83 -2.77 -10.40 -7.41
CA ALA A 83 -2.75 -11.52 -8.35
C ALA A 83 -2.24 -11.10 -9.73
N HIS A 84 -2.57 -9.89 -10.18
CA HIS A 84 -2.20 -9.38 -11.50
C HIS A 84 -1.71 -7.93 -11.40
N ASP A 85 -0.60 -7.60 -12.06
CA ASP A 85 -0.10 -6.23 -12.18
C ASP A 85 -0.16 -5.79 -13.65
N LEU A 86 -1.23 -5.06 -13.99
CA LEU A 86 -1.54 -4.59 -15.34
C LEU A 86 -1.71 -3.06 -15.28
N PHE A 87 -0.59 -2.36 -15.08
CA PHE A 87 -0.51 -0.91 -14.76
C PHE A 87 -0.96 -0.55 -13.34
N LEU A 88 -2.01 -1.20 -12.83
CA LEU A 88 -2.40 -1.18 -11.43
C LEU A 88 -2.43 -2.61 -10.86
N PRO A 89 -2.17 -2.78 -9.54
CA PRO A 89 -2.31 -4.05 -8.87
C PRO A 89 -3.79 -4.43 -8.72
N PHE A 90 -4.15 -5.64 -9.14
CA PHE A 90 -5.49 -6.20 -9.00
C PHE A 90 -5.46 -7.51 -8.22
N ALA A 91 -6.51 -7.72 -7.42
CA ALA A 91 -6.81 -9.02 -6.82
C ALA A 91 -7.20 -10.05 -7.90
N ARG A 92 -7.39 -11.30 -7.49
CA ARG A 92 -7.86 -12.36 -8.40
C ARG A 92 -9.22 -11.99 -8.98
N GLU A 93 -9.44 -12.34 -10.25
CA GLU A 93 -10.72 -12.12 -10.91
C GLU A 93 -11.88 -12.82 -10.17
N GLY A 94 -13.06 -12.20 -10.19
CA GLY A 94 -14.26 -12.68 -9.49
C GLY A 94 -14.33 -12.31 -8.00
N ARG A 95 -13.31 -11.67 -7.43
CA ARG A 95 -13.37 -11.10 -6.08
C ARG A 95 -14.15 -9.79 -6.05
N LYS A 96 -14.79 -9.50 -4.91
CA LYS A 96 -15.55 -8.24 -4.67
C LYS A 96 -14.71 -7.16 -3.97
N GLY A 97 -13.42 -7.42 -3.74
CA GLY A 97 -12.54 -6.56 -2.97
C GLY A 97 -12.81 -6.61 -1.47
N VAL A 98 -12.16 -5.72 -0.73
CA VAL A 98 -12.32 -5.59 0.73
C VAL A 98 -13.69 -4.97 1.02
N ARG A 99 -14.53 -5.72 1.74
CA ARG A 99 -15.85 -5.27 2.18
C ARG A 99 -15.91 -5.29 3.70
N VAL A 100 -16.57 -4.28 4.25
CA VAL A 100 -16.72 -4.09 5.69
C VAL A 100 -18.15 -3.69 6.02
N LEU A 101 -18.62 -4.10 7.20
CA LEU A 101 -19.77 -3.52 7.86
C LEU A 101 -19.30 -2.31 8.67
N VAL A 102 -20.11 -1.26 8.70
CA VAL A 102 -19.93 -0.13 9.61
C VAL A 102 -20.99 -0.27 10.69
N GLN A 103 -20.56 -0.46 11.94
CA GLN A 103 -21.44 -0.61 13.09
C GLN A 103 -21.80 0.74 13.71
#